data_AF-A0A6B2YPH8-F1
#
_entry.id   AF-A0A6B2YPH8-F1
#
_cell.length_a   1.000
_cell.length_b   1.000
_cell.length_c   1.000
_cell.angle_alpha   90.00
_cell.angle_beta   90.00
_cell.angle_gamma   90.00
#
_symmetry.space_group_name_H-M   'P 1'
#
loop_
_entity.id
_entity.type
_entity.pdbx_description
1 polymer ?
#
loop_
_entity_poly.entity_id
_entity_poly.type
_entity_poly.pdbx_seq_one_letter_code
_entity_poly.pdbx_strand_id
1 'polypeptide(L)'
;MAHLFIFGCFLLLGAASSLAARIGYRGTVCDRSVGYEVPAEVTSDPELRSRANSLVAFWCTGAAILSLAPLVVIGSAALRDGGTSVPTWGLVAFAVHGLVVVTVVAYPFEKIKQLGAPAER
;
A
#
# COMPACT_ATOMS: atom_id res chain seq x y z
N MET A 1 -12.70 -21.59 4.24
CA MET A 1 -12.62 -20.38 5.10
C MET A 1 -11.32 -19.59 4.91
N ALA A 2 -10.13 -20.19 5.02
CA ALA A 2 -8.85 -19.46 4.90
C ALA A 2 -8.68 -18.68 3.58
N HIS A 3 -9.13 -19.22 2.45
CA HIS A 3 -9.08 -18.53 1.14
C HIS A 3 -9.84 -17.21 1.13
N LEU A 4 -11.06 -17.18 1.67
CA LEU A 4 -11.88 -15.97 1.72
C LEU A 4 -11.24 -14.92 2.63
N PHE A 5 -10.61 -15.35 3.72
CA PHE A 5 -9.87 -14.47 4.61
C PHE A 5 -8.67 -13.84 3.90
N ILE A 6 -7.80 -14.65 3.27
CA ILE A 6 -6.62 -14.16 2.55
C ILE A 6 -7.03 -13.26 1.37
N PHE A 7 -8.07 -13.66 0.63
CA PHE A 7 -8.66 -12.85 -0.43
C PHE A 7 -9.14 -11.50 0.11
N GLY A 8 -9.88 -11.51 1.22
CA GLY A 8 -10.33 -10.30 1.89
C GLY A 8 -9.18 -9.39 2.32
N CYS A 9 -8.10 -9.95 2.86
CA CYS A 9 -6.90 -9.18 3.24
C CYS A 9 -6.26 -8.50 2.03
N PHE A 10 -6.04 -9.21 0.93
CA PHE A 10 -5.46 -8.60 -0.28
C PHE A 10 -6.40 -7.62 -0.96
N LEU A 11 -7.71 -7.84 -0.89
CA LEU A 11 -8.71 -6.92 -1.42
C LEU A 11 -8.68 -5.60 -0.63
N LEU A 12 -8.68 -5.69 0.70
CA LEU A 12 -8.58 -4.52 1.57
C LEU A 12 -7.26 -3.79 1.37
N LEU A 13 -6.14 -4.52 1.29
CA LEU A 13 -4.82 -3.94 1.05
C LEU A 13 -4.75 -3.22 -0.30
N GLY A 14 -5.28 -3.82 -1.35
CA GLY A 14 -5.36 -3.22 -2.68
C GLY A 14 -6.28 -1.99 -2.72
N ALA A 15 -7.43 -2.04 -2.05
CA ALA A 15 -8.37 -0.92 -1.96
C ALA A 15 -7.78 0.25 -1.16
N ALA A 16 -7.17 -0.02 -0.01
CA ALA A 16 -6.49 0.99 0.81
C ALA A 16 -5.31 1.63 0.05
N SER A 17 -4.51 0.82 -0.64
CA SER A 17 -3.39 1.31 -1.47
C SER A 17 -3.90 2.16 -2.63
N SER A 18 -5.00 1.77 -3.28
CA SER A 18 -5.61 2.55 -4.36
C SER A 18 -6.15 3.89 -3.86
N LEU A 19 -6.76 3.90 -2.67
CA LEU A 19 -7.24 5.13 -2.03
C LEU A 19 -6.07 6.06 -1.70
N ALA A 20 -4.99 5.53 -1.12
CA ALA A 20 -3.77 6.28 -0.84
C ALA A 20 -3.14 6.85 -2.11
N ALA A 21 -3.07 6.06 -3.19
CA ALA A 21 -2.60 6.53 -4.48
C ALA A 21 -3.46 7.68 -5.03
N ARG A 22 -4.79 7.57 -4.92
CA ARG A 22 -5.73 8.63 -5.32
C ARG A 22 -5.52 9.92 -4.53
N ILE A 23 -5.24 9.82 -3.24
CA ILE A 23 -4.90 10.97 -2.38
C ILE A 23 -3.59 11.61 -2.87
N GLY A 24 -2.57 10.80 -3.19
CA GLY A 24 -1.33 11.24 -3.82
C GLY A 24 -1.55 12.01 -5.13
N TYR A 25 -2.34 11.44 -6.05
CA TYR A 25 -2.68 12.10 -7.33
C TYR A 25 -3.49 13.38 -7.16
N ARG A 26 -4.30 13.48 -6.11
CA ARG A 26 -5.05 14.69 -5.78
C ARG A 26 -4.21 15.79 -5.14
N GLY A 27 -2.97 15.48 -4.74
CA GLY A 27 -2.09 16.45 -4.10
C GLY A 27 -2.38 16.68 -2.62
N THR A 28 -3.25 15.87 -2.00
CA THR A 28 -3.79 16.12 -0.65
C THR A 28 -3.13 15.25 0.43
N VAL A 29 -1.96 14.66 0.19
CA VAL A 29 -1.26 13.81 1.18
C VAL A 29 -0.90 14.57 2.45
N CYS A 30 -0.60 15.87 2.31
CA CYS A 30 -0.20 16.72 3.43
C CYS A 30 -1.40 17.40 4.13
N ASP A 31 -2.64 17.12 3.72
CA ASP A 31 -3.80 17.65 4.41
C ASP A 31 -4.00 16.93 5.74
N ARG A 32 -4.10 17.71 6.83
CA ARG A 32 -4.30 17.19 8.19
C ARG A 32 -5.57 16.34 8.34
N SER A 33 -6.56 16.56 7.48
CA SER A 33 -7.82 15.78 7.42
C SER A 33 -7.63 14.35 6.92
N VAL A 34 -6.50 14.04 6.30
CA VAL A 34 -6.17 12.72 5.77
C VAL A 34 -5.54 11.81 6.84
N GLY A 35 -5.18 12.37 8.01
CA GLY A 35 -4.83 11.62 9.22
C GLY A 35 -3.37 11.17 9.33
N TYR A 36 -2.52 11.48 8.33
CA TYR A 36 -1.08 11.23 8.41
C TYR A 36 -0.34 12.51 8.85
N GLU A 37 0.53 12.38 9.85
CA GLU A 37 1.33 13.49 10.36
C GLU A 37 2.54 13.71 9.44
N VAL A 38 2.46 14.76 8.63
CA VAL A 38 3.54 15.20 7.75
C VAL A 38 4.34 16.30 8.45
N PRO A 39 5.69 16.29 8.38
CA PRO A 39 6.50 17.38 8.93
C PRO A 39 6.05 18.77 8.44
N ALA A 40 6.17 19.77 9.30
CA ALA A 40 5.71 21.13 9.01
C ALA A 40 6.46 21.74 7.82
N GLU A 41 7.74 21.40 7.69
CA GLU A 41 8.65 21.79 6.61
C GLU A 41 8.11 21.34 5.26
N VAL A 42 7.74 20.05 5.16
CA VAL A 42 7.19 19.44 3.93
C VAL A 42 5.80 19.99 3.60
N THR A 43 5.02 20.34 4.62
CA THR A 43 3.69 20.95 4.43
C THR A 43 3.80 22.39 3.92
N SER A 44 4.80 23.13 4.39
CA SER A 44 5.01 24.55 4.06
C SER A 44 5.68 24.80 2.70
N ASP A 45 6.52 23.86 2.24
CA ASP A 45 7.21 23.95 0.97
C ASP A 45 6.41 23.29 -0.17
N PRO A 46 5.95 24.05 -1.19
CA PRO A 46 5.18 23.51 -2.29
C PRO A 46 5.94 22.47 -3.13
N GLU A 47 7.28 22.55 -3.21
CA GLU A 47 8.10 21.60 -3.95
C GLU A 47 8.19 20.26 -3.20
N LEU A 48 8.47 20.30 -1.88
CA LEU A 48 8.51 19.10 -1.04
C LEU A 48 7.15 18.41 -0.96
N ARG A 49 6.07 19.19 -0.88
CA ARG A 49 4.69 18.67 -0.96
C ARG A 49 4.42 17.96 -2.28
N SER A 50 4.85 18.52 -3.41
CA SER A 50 4.69 17.87 -4.73
C SER A 50 5.43 16.54 -4.81
N ARG A 51 6.65 16.48 -4.28
CA ARG A 51 7.45 15.25 -4.21
C ARG A 51 6.81 14.20 -3.30
N ALA A 52 6.31 14.59 -2.13
CA ALA A 52 5.61 13.71 -1.20
C ALA A 52 4.36 13.08 -1.85
N ASN A 53 3.55 13.90 -2.52
CA ASN A 53 2.37 13.44 -3.26
C ASN A 53 2.73 12.44 -4.38
N SER A 54 3.78 12.73 -5.15
CA SER A 54 4.24 11.86 -6.24
C SER A 54 4.78 10.52 -5.74
N LEU A 55 5.51 10.53 -4.62
CA LEU A 55 5.98 9.31 -3.96
C LEU A 55 4.82 8.42 -3.52
N VAL A 56 3.84 8.98 -2.79
CA VAL A 56 2.66 8.21 -2.36
C VAL A 56 1.89 7.68 -3.57
N ALA A 57 1.65 8.51 -4.58
CA ALA A 57 0.95 8.10 -5.80
C ALA A 57 1.62 6.91 -6.49
N PHE A 58 2.93 6.97 -6.71
CA PHE A 58 3.68 5.92 -7.41
C PHE A 58 3.73 4.61 -6.60
N TRP A 59 4.18 4.69 -5.34
CA TRP A 59 4.39 3.51 -4.51
C TRP A 59 3.07 2.82 -4.11
N CYS A 60 2.03 3.59 -3.80
CA CYS A 60 0.73 3.01 -3.48
C CYS A 60 0.02 2.43 -4.72
N THR A 61 0.26 2.98 -5.92
CA THR A 61 -0.21 2.35 -7.18
C THR A 61 0.48 1.00 -7.40
N GLY A 62 1.80 0.94 -7.20
CA GLY A 62 2.55 -0.32 -7.26
C GLY A 62 2.03 -1.37 -6.28
N ALA A 63 1.77 -0.98 -5.04
CA ALA A 63 1.18 -1.86 -4.02
C ALA A 63 -0.23 -2.34 -4.37
N ALA A 64 -1.07 -1.47 -4.94
CA ALA A 64 -2.40 -1.84 -5.43
C ALA A 64 -2.31 -2.91 -6.53
N ILE A 65 -1.42 -2.74 -7.50
CA ILE A 65 -1.19 -3.70 -8.58
C ILE A 65 -0.68 -5.03 -8.03
N LEU A 66 0.32 -5.00 -7.13
CA LEU A 66 0.85 -6.22 -6.50
C LEU A 66 -0.21 -6.99 -5.71
N SER A 67 -1.21 -6.30 -5.15
CA SER A 67 -2.33 -6.92 -4.43
C SER A 67 -3.28 -7.69 -5.35
N LEU A 68 -3.29 -7.42 -6.66
CA LEU A 68 -4.18 -8.11 -7.62
C LEU A 68 -3.75 -9.56 -7.89
N ALA A 69 -2.44 -9.84 -7.91
CA ALA A 69 -1.95 -11.18 -8.25
C ALA A 69 -2.49 -12.28 -7.31
N PRO A 70 -2.45 -12.12 -5.97
CA PRO A 70 -3.11 -13.05 -5.05
C PRO A 70 -4.62 -13.16 -5.25
N LEU A 71 -5.31 -12.07 -5.58
CA LEU A 71 -6.76 -12.07 -5.80
C LEU A 71 -7.14 -12.90 -7.02
N VAL A 72 -6.38 -12.82 -8.11
CA VAL A 72 -6.62 -13.62 -9.31
C VAL A 72 -6.38 -15.10 -9.02
N VAL A 73 -5.27 -15.43 -8.34
CA VAL A 73 -4.94 -16.83 -8.00
C VAL A 73 -5.99 -17.43 -7.07
N ILE A 74 -6.34 -16.75 -5.98
CA ILE A 74 -7.32 -17.26 -5.01
C ILE A 74 -8.74 -17.24 -5.58
N GLY A 75 -9.10 -16.18 -6.31
CA GLY A 75 -10.42 -16.05 -6.93
C GLY A 75 -10.67 -17.13 -7.99
N SER A 76 -9.69 -17.40 -8.85
CA SER A 76 -9.78 -18.48 -9.85
C SER A 76 -9.85 -19.87 -9.20
N ALA A 77 -9.09 -20.10 -8.12
CA ALA A 77 -9.17 -21.34 -7.36
C ALA A 77 -10.53 -21.53 -6.66
N ALA A 78 -11.10 -20.46 -6.09
CA ALA A 78 -12.40 -20.50 -5.44
C ALA A 78 -13.54 -20.78 -6.43
N LEU A 79 -13.44 -20.31 -7.67
CA LEU A 79 -14.40 -20.57 -8.74
C LEU A 79 -14.31 -21.99 -9.32
N ARG A 80 -13.12 -22.62 -9.27
CA ARG A 80 -12.86 -23.90 -9.95
C ARG A 80 -13.31 -25.13 -9.18
N ASP A 81 -13.33 -25.09 -7.85
CA ASP A 81 -13.98 -26.05 -6.96
C ASP A 81 -13.58 -25.66 -5.53
N GLY A 82 -14.52 -25.08 -4.78
CA GLY A 82 -14.28 -24.47 -3.46
C GLY A 82 -13.72 -25.38 -2.35
N GLY A 83 -13.39 -26.63 -2.67
CA GLY A 83 -12.79 -27.63 -1.78
C GLY A 83 -11.25 -27.65 -1.77
N THR A 84 -10.58 -26.84 -2.59
CA THR A 84 -9.11 -26.84 -2.62
C THR A 84 -8.58 -26.31 -1.29
N SER A 85 -7.83 -27.09 -0.51
CA SER A 85 -7.16 -26.59 0.70
C SER A 85 -5.85 -25.88 0.33
N VAL A 86 -5.55 -24.72 0.94
CA VAL A 86 -4.23 -24.08 0.73
C VAL A 86 -3.17 -24.98 1.39
N PRO A 87 -2.19 -25.50 0.67
CA PRO A 87 -1.06 -26.20 1.31
C PRO A 87 -0.30 -25.21 2.20
N THR A 88 0.32 -25.68 3.28
CA THR A 88 1.06 -24.82 4.23
C THR A 88 2.07 -23.90 3.52
N TRP A 89 2.75 -24.40 2.49
CA TRP A 89 3.67 -23.62 1.66
C TRP A 89 2.99 -22.48 0.89
N GLY A 90 1.74 -22.66 0.46
CA GLY A 90 0.95 -21.60 -0.16
C GLY A 90 0.65 -20.47 0.83
N LEU A 91 0.37 -20.80 2.09
CA LEU A 91 0.15 -19.79 3.14
C LEU A 91 1.41 -18.96 3.38
N VAL A 92 2.58 -19.61 3.44
CA VAL A 92 3.88 -18.92 3.60
C VAL A 92 4.12 -17.99 2.41
N ALA A 93 3.87 -18.44 1.18
CA ALA A 93 4.02 -17.60 -0.01
C ALA A 93 3.09 -16.36 0.03
N PHE A 94 1.83 -16.52 0.42
CA PHE A 94 0.92 -15.38 0.59
C PHE A 94 1.36 -14.43 1.71
N ALA A 95 1.88 -14.94 2.82
CA ALA A 95 2.38 -14.11 3.91
C ALA A 95 3.60 -13.28 3.48
N VAL A 96 4.56 -13.90 2.79
CA VAL A 96 5.74 -13.21 2.24
C VAL A 96 5.30 -12.15 1.22
N HIS A 97 4.36 -12.49 0.33
CA HIS A 97 3.84 -11.53 -0.65
C HIS A 97 3.14 -10.34 0.03
N GLY A 98 2.32 -10.61 1.05
CA GLY A 98 1.68 -9.56 1.86
C GLY A 98 2.71 -8.64 2.53
N LEU A 99 3.78 -9.21 3.09
CA LEU A 99 4.87 -8.44 3.69
C LEU A 99 5.57 -7.53 2.65
N VAL A 100 5.81 -8.03 1.44
CA VAL A 100 6.36 -7.22 0.34
C VAL A 100 5.43 -6.05 0.03
N VAL A 101 4.13 -6.29 -0.16
CA VAL A 101 3.16 -5.23 -0.46
C VAL A 101 3.13 -4.17 0.65
N VAL A 102 3.09 -4.57 1.92
CA VAL A 102 3.10 -3.63 3.06
C VAL A 102 4.39 -2.81 3.07
N THR A 103 5.53 -3.41 2.74
CA THR A 103 6.81 -2.70 2.67
C THR A 103 6.81 -1.64 1.56
N VAL A 104 6.24 -1.96 0.39
CA VAL A 104 6.07 -1.03 -0.73
C VAL A 104 5.17 0.15 -0.33
N VAL A 105 4.08 -0.09 0.41
CA VAL A 105 3.19 0.98 0.91
C VAL A 105 3.88 1.84 1.96
N ALA A 106 4.66 1.25 2.86
CA ALA A 106 5.32 1.97 3.95
C ALA A 106 6.47 2.86 3.48
N TYR A 107 7.18 2.45 2.42
CA TYR A 107 8.34 3.16 1.87
C TYR A 107 8.14 4.67 1.64
N PRO A 108 7.10 5.15 0.93
CA PRO A 108 6.89 6.59 0.71
C PRO A 108 6.69 7.37 2.01
N PHE A 109 6.01 6.78 3.01
CA PHE A 109 5.76 7.43 4.29
C PHE A 109 7.05 7.61 5.10
N GLU A 110 7.90 6.59 5.15
CA GLU A 110 9.23 6.69 5.76
C GLU A 110 10.11 7.71 5.03
N LYS A 111 10.02 7.78 3.70
CA LYS A 111 10.73 8.81 2.92
C LYS A 111 10.23 10.22 3.21
N ILE A 112 8.93 10.43 3.39
CA ILE A 112 8.37 11.75 3.73
C ILE A 112 8.85 12.21 5.10
N LYS A 113 8.97 11.31 6.09
CA LYS A 113 9.55 11.64 7.40
C LYS A 113 11.00 12.14 7.26
N GLN A 114 11.79 11.49 6.42
CA GLN A 114 13.18 11.88 6.14
C GLN A 114 13.29 13.23 5.41
N LEU A 115 12.32 13.59 4.58
CA LEU A 115 12.32 14.87 3.86
C LEU A 115 12.13 16.10 4.79
N GLY A 116 11.47 15.91 5.93
CA GLY A 116 11.28 16.97 6.93
C GLY A 116 12.31 16.96 8.06
N ALA A 117 13.17 15.95 8.13
CA ALA A 117 14.25 15.95 9.12
C ALA A 117 15.25 17.06 8.75
N PRO A 118 15.54 18.02 9.66
CA PRO A 118 16.60 18.98 9.43
C PRO A 118 17.88 18.21 9.16
N ALA A 119 18.56 18.50 8.04
CA ALA A 119 19.92 18.03 7.84
C ALA A 119 20.72 18.52 9.05
N GLU A 120 21.19 17.61 9.91
CA GLU A 120 22.17 17.94 10.93
C GLU A 120 23.32 18.67 10.23
N ARG A 121 23.40 19.98 10.47
CA ARG A 121 24.51 20.85 10.07
C ARG A 121 25.49 20.91 11.23
#